data_AF-A0AAX4JIM5-F1
#
_entry.id   AF-A0AAX4JIM5-F1
#
_cell.length_a   1.000
_cell.length_b   1.000
_cell.length_c   1.000
_cell.angle_alpha   90.00
_cell.angle_beta   90.00
_cell.angle_gamma   90.00
#
_symmetry.space_group_name_H-M   'P 1'
#
loop_
_entity.id
_entity.type
_entity.pdbx_description
1 polymer ?
#
loop_
_entity_poly.entity_id
_entity_poly.type
_entity_poly.pdbx_seq_one_letter_code
_entity_poly.pdbx_strand_id
1 'polypeptide(L)'
;MGQKTSKFLRPPKPTTLRFQIYSWRNHDSAEKAEEFLIYLRENEPQVPTQQITVNRRNDDLCFITYTRSTPYTRDEIHSIQRLITKFMSTGYTTINERLNTRNKFPLAPRLAPPSVLP
;
A
#
# COMPACT_ATOMS: atom_id res chain seq x y z
N MET A 1 -45.03 -3.55 15.78
CA MET A 1 -44.04 -3.86 14.73
C MET A 1 -43.01 -2.75 14.69
N GLY A 2 -41.71 -3.06 14.69
CA GLY A 2 -40.65 -2.05 14.58
C GLY A 2 -39.31 -2.51 15.13
N GLN A 3 -38.77 -3.63 14.63
CA GLN A 3 -37.38 -4.01 14.91
C GLN A 3 -36.46 -2.93 14.30
N LYS A 4 -35.82 -2.15 15.18
CA LYS A 4 -34.68 -1.30 14.81
C LYS A 4 -33.55 -2.25 14.41
N THR A 5 -33.29 -2.33 13.12
CA THR A 5 -32.16 -3.07 12.58
C THR A 5 -30.88 -2.48 13.16
N SER A 6 -30.29 -3.25 14.08
CA SER A 6 -28.94 -3.05 14.59
C SER A 6 -28.04 -2.72 13.41
N LYS A 7 -27.44 -1.54 13.43
CA LYS A 7 -26.39 -1.16 12.49
C LYS A 7 -25.25 -2.15 12.74
N PHE A 8 -25.24 -3.26 12.01
CA PHE A 8 -24.09 -4.13 11.92
C PHE A 8 -22.90 -3.24 11.61
N LEU A 9 -22.06 -3.05 12.63
CA LEU A 9 -20.74 -2.48 12.53
C LEU A 9 -20.05 -3.30 11.45
N ARG A 10 -20.01 -2.75 10.22
CA ARG A 10 -19.25 -3.37 9.13
C ARG A 10 -17.87 -3.65 9.70
N PRO A 11 -17.35 -4.88 9.61
CA PRO A 11 -16.01 -5.16 10.10
C PRO A 11 -15.08 -4.12 9.50
N PRO A 12 -14.18 -3.51 10.31
CA PRO A 12 -13.26 -2.50 9.82
C PRO A 12 -12.60 -3.04 8.56
N LYS A 13 -12.74 -2.32 7.45
CA LYS A 13 -12.19 -2.78 6.17
C LYS A 13 -10.68 -2.99 6.37
N PRO A 14 -10.13 -4.14 5.98
CA PRO A 14 -8.70 -4.37 6.06
C PRO A 14 -7.99 -3.24 5.32
N THR A 15 -6.98 -2.69 5.97
CA THR A 15 -6.16 -1.64 5.36
C THR A 15 -5.08 -2.33 4.55
N THR A 16 -5.00 -1.98 3.27
CA THR A 16 -4.06 -2.58 2.33
C THR A 16 -3.04 -1.53 1.90
N LEU A 17 -1.76 -1.87 2.04
CA LEU A 17 -0.63 -1.06 1.58
C LEU A 17 0.06 -1.83 0.45
N ARG A 18 0.22 -1.21 -0.71
CA ARG A 18 0.77 -1.86 -1.90
C ARG A 18 2.04 -1.14 -2.36
N PHE A 19 3.07 -1.91 -2.66
CA PHE A 19 4.31 -1.42 -3.24
C PHE A 19 4.51 -2.09 -4.60
N GLN A 20 4.70 -1.30 -5.64
CA GLN A 20 5.15 -1.78 -6.93
C GLN A 20 6.68 -1.88 -6.90
N ILE A 21 7.23 -2.98 -7.39
CA ILE A 21 8.65 -3.17 -7.56
C ILE A 21 8.91 -3.43 -9.03
N TYR A 22 9.70 -2.55 -9.63
CA TYR A 22 10.08 -2.61 -11.02
C TYR A 22 11.58 -2.90 -11.14
N SER A 23 11.95 -3.89 -11.95
CA SER A 23 13.34 -4.11 -12.37
C SER A 23 13.57 -3.53 -13.76
N TRP A 24 14.62 -2.72 -13.91
CA TRP A 24 15.02 -2.13 -15.20
C TRP A 24 16.08 -2.97 -15.91
N ARG A 25 16.51 -4.09 -15.30
CA ARG A 25 17.55 -4.98 -15.82
C ARG A 25 17.01 -6.35 -16.27
N ASN A 26 15.69 -6.51 -16.37
CA ASN A 26 15.02 -7.81 -16.58
C ASN A 26 15.43 -8.88 -15.56
N HIS A 27 15.53 -8.50 -14.28
CA HIS A 27 15.68 -9.49 -13.22
C HIS A 27 14.29 -9.96 -12.77
N ASP A 28 14.17 -11.26 -12.44
CA ASP A 28 12.91 -11.84 -11.95
C ASP A 28 12.48 -11.15 -10.65
N SER A 29 11.59 -10.17 -10.80
CA SER A 29 11.16 -9.30 -9.71
C SER A 29 10.28 -10.06 -8.72
N ALA A 30 9.65 -11.14 -9.15
CA ALA A 30 8.85 -12.00 -8.29
C ALA A 30 9.75 -12.82 -7.36
N GLU A 31 10.79 -13.47 -7.90
CA GLU A 31 11.75 -14.25 -7.10
C GLU A 31 12.39 -13.37 -6.01
N LYS A 32 12.86 -12.16 -6.39
CA LYS A 32 13.42 -11.21 -5.41
C LYS A 32 12.41 -10.76 -4.35
N ALA A 33 11.14 -10.63 -4.70
CA ALA A 33 10.09 -10.28 -3.75
C ALA A 33 9.72 -11.44 -2.83
N GLU A 34 9.84 -12.69 -3.28
CA GLU A 34 9.70 -13.87 -2.43
C GLU A 34 10.87 -14.00 -1.45
N GLU A 35 12.12 -13.80 -1.90
CA GLU A 35 13.28 -13.73 -1.01
C GLU A 35 13.10 -12.66 0.09
N PHE A 36 12.50 -11.53 -0.27
CA PHE A 36 12.20 -10.48 0.68
C PHE A 36 11.17 -10.91 1.75
N LEU A 37 10.18 -11.73 1.40
CA LEU A 37 9.25 -12.31 2.38
C LEU A 37 9.97 -13.22 3.38
N ILE A 38 10.93 -14.02 2.90
CA ILE A 38 11.75 -14.90 3.73
C ILE A 38 12.60 -14.05 4.67
N TYR A 39 13.29 -13.04 4.13
CA TYR A 39 14.10 -12.09 4.90
C TYR A 39 13.29 -11.42 6.03
N LEU A 40 12.08 -10.95 5.72
CA LEU A 40 11.19 -10.35 6.71
C LEU A 40 10.81 -11.32 7.83
N ARG A 41 10.54 -12.59 7.49
CA ARG A 41 10.17 -13.60 8.49
C ARG A 41 11.33 -13.89 9.45
N GLU A 42 12.56 -13.86 8.96
CA GLU A 42 13.76 -14.18 9.75
C GLU A 42 14.29 -12.98 10.56
N ASN A 43 14.25 -11.78 9.99
CA ASN A 43 14.90 -10.60 10.58
C ASN A 43 13.90 -9.66 11.28
N GLU A 44 12.63 -9.69 10.87
CA GLU A 44 11.59 -8.81 11.38
C GLU A 44 10.36 -9.61 11.82
N PRO A 45 10.49 -10.56 12.78
CA PRO A 45 9.40 -11.44 13.21
C PRO A 45 8.20 -10.68 13.80
N GLN A 46 8.42 -9.43 14.21
CA GLN A 46 7.40 -8.47 14.64
C GLN A 46 6.44 -8.02 13.52
N VAL A 47 6.83 -8.17 12.25
CA VAL A 47 5.96 -7.88 11.10
C VAL A 47 5.19 -9.16 10.74
N PRO A 48 3.85 -9.18 10.84
CA PRO A 48 3.07 -10.38 10.51
C PRO A 48 3.16 -10.67 9.00
N THR A 49 4.08 -11.56 8.61
CA THR A 49 4.32 -11.91 7.20
C THR A 49 3.17 -12.69 6.56
N GLN A 50 2.30 -13.31 7.36
CA GLN A 50 1.07 -14.00 6.91
C GLN A 50 0.10 -13.07 6.16
N GLN A 51 0.28 -11.77 6.33
CA GLN A 51 -0.53 -10.71 5.75
C GLN A 51 0.13 -10.05 4.53
N ILE A 52 1.26 -10.57 4.08
CA ILE A 52 2.01 -10.04 2.93
C ILE A 52 1.84 -10.98 1.74
N THR A 53 1.43 -10.43 0.61
CA THR A 53 1.29 -11.18 -0.65
C THR A 53 2.14 -10.56 -1.74
N VAL A 54 2.83 -11.40 -2.50
CA VAL A 54 3.56 -11.02 -3.72
C VAL A 54 2.68 -11.36 -4.91
N ASN A 55 2.34 -10.36 -5.71
CA ASN A 55 1.62 -10.56 -6.96
C ASN A 55 2.55 -10.26 -8.13
N ARG A 56 2.92 -11.28 -8.91
CA ARG A 56 3.64 -11.11 -10.17
C ARG A 56 2.66 -10.58 -11.21
N ARG A 57 3.03 -9.50 -11.91
CA ARG A 57 2.29 -9.07 -13.10
C ARG A 57 3.04 -9.49 -14.35
N ASN A 58 4.30 -9.09 -14.43
CA ASN A 58 5.25 -9.50 -15.47
C ASN A 58 6.62 -9.78 -14.82
N ASP A 59 7.59 -10.24 -15.59
CA ASP A 59 8.95 -10.56 -15.12
C ASP A 59 9.64 -9.34 -14.48
N ASP A 60 9.40 -8.16 -15.04
CA ASP A 60 10.01 -6.90 -14.62
C ASP A 60 9.20 -6.15 -13.56
N LEU A 61 7.99 -6.63 -13.23
CA LEU A 61 7.07 -5.91 -12.36
C LEU A 61 6.29 -6.86 -11.44
N CYS A 62 6.54 -6.71 -10.15
CA CYS A 62 5.78 -7.37 -9.09
C CYS A 62 5.19 -6.36 -8.10
N PHE A 63 4.26 -6.83 -7.29
CA PHE A 63 3.63 -6.05 -6.24
C PHE A 63 3.73 -6.74 -4.90
N ILE A 64 4.23 -6.05 -3.89
CA ILE A 64 4.17 -6.50 -2.51
C ILE A 64 2.99 -5.80 -1.83
N THR A 65 2.06 -6.58 -1.32
CA THR A 65 0.83 -6.10 -0.71
C THR A 65 0.79 -6.51 0.74
N TYR A 66 0.75 -5.55 1.65
CA TYR A 66 0.58 -5.77 3.08
C TYR A 66 -0.88 -5.52 3.45
N THR A 67 -1.53 -6.50 4.07
CA THR A 67 -2.96 -6.46 4.40
C THR A 67 -3.17 -6.70 5.88
N ARG A 68 -3.51 -5.66 6.63
CA ARG A 68 -3.74 -5.80 8.07
C ARG A 68 -5.07 -5.23 8.52
N SER A 69 -5.53 -5.66 9.68
CA SER A 69 -6.79 -5.20 10.27
C SER A 69 -6.73 -3.77 10.80
N THR A 70 -5.52 -3.27 11.12
CA THR A 70 -5.29 -1.92 11.66
C THR A 70 -4.78 -0.94 10.59
N PRO A 71 -5.13 0.35 10.63
CA PRO A 71 -4.59 1.33 9.68
C PRO A 71 -3.09 1.50 9.81
N TYR A 72 -2.35 1.60 8.70
CA TYR A 72 -0.92 1.94 8.72
C TYR A 72 -0.69 3.39 9.13
N THR A 73 0.15 3.60 10.14
CA THR A 73 0.68 4.92 10.46
C THR A 73 1.66 5.37 9.38
N ARG A 74 1.89 6.68 9.29
CA ARG A 74 2.82 7.25 8.32
C ARG A 74 4.25 6.73 8.53
N ASP A 75 4.67 6.60 9.78
CA ASP A 75 6.01 6.10 10.13
C ASP A 75 6.18 4.63 9.75
N GLU A 76 5.18 3.78 9.99
CA GLU A 76 5.21 2.38 9.54
C GLU A 76 5.32 2.27 8.01
N ILE A 77 4.57 3.07 7.26
CA ILE A 77 4.64 3.09 5.80
C ILE A 77 6.05 3.47 5.34
N HIS A 78 6.65 4.50 5.94
CA HIS A 78 8.01 4.92 5.61
C HIS A 78 9.06 3.88 6.00
N SER A 79 8.90 3.21 7.15
CA SER A 79 9.78 2.13 7.60
C SER A 79 9.74 0.94 6.64
N ILE A 80 8.53 0.50 6.26
CA ILE A 80 8.35 -0.59 5.28
C ILE A 80 8.95 -0.19 3.93
N GLN A 81 8.68 1.03 3.45
CA GLN A 81 9.24 1.51 2.18
C GLN A 81 10.78 1.53 2.21
N ARG A 82 11.39 2.03 3.30
CA ARG A 82 12.85 2.04 3.47
C ARG A 82 13.42 0.63 3.48
N LEU A 83 12.74 -0.30 4.15
CA LEU A 83 13.18 -1.67 4.27
C LEU A 83 13.11 -2.40 2.91
N ILE A 84 12.02 -2.24 2.15
CA ILE A 84 11.92 -2.76 0.78
C ILE A 84 13.01 -2.14 -0.11
N THR A 85 13.17 -0.82 -0.07
CA THR A 85 14.17 -0.11 -0.89
C THR A 85 15.59 -0.57 -0.55
N LYS A 86 15.91 -0.76 0.74
CA LYS A 86 17.20 -1.26 1.20
C LYS A 86 17.47 -2.68 0.72
N PHE A 87 16.47 -3.56 0.77
CA PHE A 87 16.61 -4.95 0.34
C PHE A 87 16.73 -5.08 -1.18
N MET A 88 15.87 -4.37 -1.92
CA MET A 88 15.81 -4.46 -3.37
C MET A 88 17.10 -3.97 -4.05
N SER A 89 17.92 -3.18 -3.37
CA SER A 89 19.27 -2.77 -3.82
C SER A 89 19.28 -2.01 -5.16
N THR A 90 20.47 -1.70 -5.68
CA THR A 90 20.63 -1.07 -7.00
C THR A 90 20.21 -2.02 -8.12
N GLY A 91 19.18 -1.64 -8.88
CA GLY A 91 18.61 -2.50 -9.94
C GLY A 91 17.09 -2.56 -9.93
N TYR A 92 16.46 -2.03 -8.87
CA TYR A 92 15.03 -2.07 -8.68
C TYR A 92 14.50 -0.70 -8.24
N THR A 93 13.28 -0.39 -8.65
CA THR A 93 12.55 0.82 -8.24
C THR A 93 11.34 0.41 -7.43
N THR A 94 11.21 0.93 -6.21
CA THR A 94 10.05 0.68 -5.35
C THR A 94 9.14 1.90 -5.33
N ILE A 95 7.90 1.73 -5.76
CA ILE A 95 6.87 2.78 -5.78
C ILE A 95 5.78 2.40 -4.78
N ASN A 96 5.53 3.26 -3.80
CA ASN A 96 4.40 3.08 -2.90
C ASN A 96 3.10 3.46 -3.62
N GLU A 97 2.31 2.46 -4.00
CA GLU A 97 0.92 2.66 -4.33
C GLU A 97 0.16 2.88 -3.04
N ARG A 98 0.05 4.15 -2.64
CA ARG A 98 -1.07 4.56 -1.79
C ARG A 98 -2.34 4.18 -2.53
N LEU A 99 -2.90 3.01 -2.20
CA LEU A 99 -4.27 2.63 -2.51
C LEU A 99 -5.15 3.61 -1.76
N ASN A 100 -5.36 4.75 -2.41
CA ASN A 100 -6.02 5.92 -1.89
C ASN A 100 -7.51 5.61 -1.77
N THR A 101 -7.90 4.83 -0.77
CA THR A 101 -9.29 4.80 -0.33
C THR A 101 -9.57 6.11 0.40
N ARG A 102 -9.89 7.13 -0.41
CA ARG A 102 -10.33 8.49 -0.08
C ARG A 102 -9.24 9.50 0.30
N ASN A 103 -8.80 10.23 -0.72
CA ASN A 103 -9.11 11.66 -0.79
C ASN A 103 -9.66 11.92 -2.21
N LYS A 104 -10.97 11.79 -2.44
CA LYS A 104 -11.77 13.01 -2.61
C LYS A 104 -11.20 14.15 -1.77
N PHE A 105 -10.15 14.80 -2.28
CA PHE A 105 -10.06 16.24 -2.05
C PHE A 105 -11.47 16.76 -2.34
N PRO A 106 -12.15 17.51 -1.43
CA PRO A 106 -13.08 18.47 -1.97
C PRO A 106 -12.25 19.24 -2.98
N LEU A 107 -12.63 19.19 -4.27
CA LEU A 107 -12.18 20.21 -5.20
C LEU A 107 -12.35 21.50 -4.40
N ALA A 108 -11.23 22.21 -4.18
CA ALA A 108 -11.26 23.51 -3.53
C ALA A 108 -12.50 24.24 -4.08
N PRO A 109 -13.37 24.82 -3.23
CA PRO A 109 -14.53 25.52 -3.70
C PRO A 109 -14.05 26.43 -4.82
N ARG A 110 -14.55 26.18 -6.05
CA ARG A 110 -14.20 26.98 -7.21
C ARG A 110 -14.34 28.41 -6.74
N LEU A 111 -13.21 29.14 -6.68
CA LEU A 111 -13.20 30.57 -6.48
C LEU A 111 -14.32 31.10 -7.37
N ALA A 112 -15.40 31.57 -6.73
CA ALA A 112 -16.49 32.14 -7.47
C ALA A 112 -15.87 33.18 -8.40
N PRO A 113 -16.23 33.20 -9.70
CA PRO A 113 -15.73 34.24 -10.58
C PRO A 113 -16.05 35.57 -9.89
N PRO A 114 -15.10 36.54 -9.85
CA PRO A 114 -15.38 37.82 -9.24
C PRO A 114 -16.64 38.36 -9.91
N SER A 115 -17.70 38.53 -9.12
CA SER A 115 -18.92 39.19 -9.52
C SER A 115 -18.53 40.59 -9.96
N VAL A 116 -18.34 40.79 -11.26
CA VAL A 116 -18.29 42.12 -11.86
C VAL A 116 -19.72 42.62 -11.86
N LEU A 117 -20.03 43.55 -10.96
CA LEU A 117 -21.15 44.51 -11.01
C LEU A 117 -20.94 45.49 -9.84
N PRO A 118 -21.33 46.77 -9.93
CA PRO A 118 -21.89 47.52 -11.07
C PRO A 118 -20.85 48.36 -11.84
#